data_AF-A0A5C6NKK1-F1
#
_entry.id   AF-A0A5C6NKK1-F1
#
_cell.length_a   1.000
_cell.length_b   1.000
_cell.length_c   1.000
_cell.angle_alpha   90.00
_cell.angle_beta   90.00
_cell.angle_gamma   90.00
#
_symmetry.space_group_name_H-M   'P 1'
#
loop_
_entity.id
_entity.type
_entity.pdbx_description
1 polymer ?
#
loop_
_entity_poly.entity_id
_entity_poly.type
_entity_poly.pdbx_seq_one_letter_code
_entity_poly.pdbx_strand_id
1 'polypeptide(L)'
;MDGILGTVKSGNMIRSALSAVRPGGVVVYSTCTLSSSENYSVVKTVLKECPEAEPEDLWEELAVSTSKYFTFFNSGGHTLHDWPLLQQNIMSCNHHRLGILVVPQPGKTWGPMFLSRIKKKQ
;
A
#
# COMPACT_ATOMS: atom_id res chain seq x y z
N MET A 1 -19.56 -14.85 4.23
CA MET A 1 -19.96 -13.43 4.38
C MET A 1 -19.01 -12.74 5.37
N ASP A 2 -17.70 -13.00 5.25
CA ASP A 2 -16.73 -12.77 6.33
C ASP A 2 -15.73 -11.65 6.04
N GLY A 3 -15.88 -10.98 4.89
CA GLY A 3 -14.93 -9.96 4.43
C GLY A 3 -15.06 -8.58 5.09
N ILE A 4 -16.19 -8.28 5.76
CA ILE A 4 -16.43 -6.95 6.35
C ILE A 4 -15.83 -6.83 7.76
N LEU A 5 -15.89 -7.91 8.56
CA LEU A 5 -15.46 -7.86 9.96
C LEU A 5 -13.93 -7.69 10.11
N GLY A 6 -13.15 -8.27 9.19
CA GLY A 6 -11.69 -8.12 9.16
C GLY A 6 -11.24 -6.70 8.82
N THR A 7 -11.85 -6.08 7.80
CA THR A 7 -11.51 -4.72 7.35
C THR A 7 -11.82 -3.64 8.40
N VAL A 8 -12.94 -3.79 9.13
CA VAL A 8 -13.35 -2.85 10.19
C VAL A 8 -12.34 -2.83 11.35
N LYS A 9 -11.78 -3.99 11.72
CA LYS A 9 -10.80 -4.07 12.82
C LYS A 9 -9.51 -3.32 12.50
N SER A 10 -8.87 -3.61 11.36
CA SER A 10 -7.63 -2.93 10.96
C SER A 10 -7.87 -1.44 10.67
N GLY A 11 -9.03 -1.10 10.10
CA GLY A 11 -9.41 0.30 9.87
C GLY A 11 -9.41 1.13 11.15
N ASN A 12 -10.05 0.65 12.23
CA ASN A 12 -10.09 1.37 13.51
C ASN A 12 -8.70 1.57 14.12
N MET A 13 -7.81 0.57 14.01
CA MET A 13 -6.43 0.68 14.49
C MET A 13 -5.67 1.79 13.76
N ILE A 14 -5.77 1.86 12.44
CA ILE A 14 -5.09 2.90 11.64
C ILE A 14 -5.67 4.28 11.97
N ARG A 15 -6.99 4.42 12.11
CA ARG A 15 -7.64 5.69 12.50
C ARG A 15 -7.19 6.17 13.88
N SER A 16 -7.04 5.26 14.84
CA SER A 16 -6.48 5.57 16.15
C SER A 16 -5.04 6.07 16.04
N ALA A 17 -4.21 5.42 15.21
CA ALA A 17 -2.83 5.85 14.98
C ALA A 17 -2.76 7.24 14.31
N LEU A 18 -3.60 7.52 13.31
CA LEU A 18 -3.70 8.83 12.66
C LEU A 18 -4.14 9.95 13.62
N SER A 19 -5.00 9.62 14.57
CA SER A 19 -5.42 10.56 15.61
C SER A 19 -4.27 10.91 16.57
N ALA A 20 -3.39 9.93 16.85
CA ALA A 20 -2.27 10.08 17.77
C ALA A 20 -1.06 10.82 17.17
N VAL A 21 -0.87 10.80 15.85
CA VAL A 21 0.23 11.53 15.20
C VAL A 21 -0.10 13.03 15.06
N ARG A 22 0.95 13.87 15.17
CA ARG A 22 0.87 15.32 14.89
C ARG A 22 0.55 15.57 13.42
N PRO A 23 0.00 16.75 13.05
CA PRO A 23 -0.09 17.17 11.65
C PRO A 23 1.27 17.06 10.95
N GLY A 24 1.28 16.56 9.71
CA GLY A 24 2.48 16.18 8.98
C GLY A 24 3.10 14.84 9.38
N GLY A 25 2.63 14.20 10.46
CA GLY A 25 3.09 12.89 10.92
C GLY A 25 2.62 11.73 10.05
N VAL A 26 3.31 10.59 10.16
CA VAL A 26 3.13 9.43 9.28
C VAL A 26 2.77 8.18 10.07
N VAL A 27 1.82 7.42 9.54
CA VAL A 27 1.45 6.08 9.99
C VAL A 27 1.84 5.08 8.91
N VAL A 28 2.53 4.01 9.31
CA VAL A 28 2.85 2.89 8.44
C VAL A 28 1.94 1.73 8.80
N TYR A 29 1.20 1.22 7.81
CA TYR A 29 0.38 0.02 7.92
C TYR A 29 1.04 -1.12 7.15
N SER A 30 1.21 -2.27 7.79
CA SER A 30 1.77 -3.46 7.17
C SER A 30 0.99 -4.71 7.52
N THR A 31 1.03 -5.69 6.62
CA THR A 31 0.42 -7.01 6.84
C THR A 31 1.28 -8.10 6.21
N CYS A 32 1.07 -9.35 6.62
CA CYS A 32 1.70 -10.53 6.05
C CYS A 32 0.71 -11.42 5.27
N THR A 33 -0.19 -10.80 4.49
CA THR A 33 -1.25 -11.49 3.72
C THR A 33 -1.30 -10.97 2.27
N LEU A 34 -1.71 -11.83 1.34
CA LEU A 34 -2.03 -11.45 -0.05
C LEU A 34 -3.43 -10.83 -0.19
N SER A 35 -4.23 -10.87 0.89
CA SER A 35 -5.63 -10.49 0.87
C SER A 35 -5.84 -9.01 0.61
N SER A 36 -6.43 -8.68 -0.54
CA SER A 36 -6.76 -7.29 -0.90
C SER A 36 -7.75 -6.65 0.09
N SER A 37 -8.65 -7.43 0.69
CA SER A 37 -9.61 -6.94 1.71
C SER A 37 -8.95 -6.54 3.02
N GLU A 38 -7.80 -7.13 3.34
CA GLU A 38 -6.98 -6.78 4.51
C GLU A 38 -5.92 -5.71 4.17
N ASN A 39 -5.63 -5.50 2.88
CA ASN A 39 -4.61 -4.58 2.38
C ASN A 39 -5.24 -3.32 1.80
N TYR A 40 -5.38 -3.26 0.47
CA TYR A 40 -5.84 -2.09 -0.27
C TYR A 40 -7.23 -1.61 0.15
N SER A 41 -8.17 -2.52 0.43
CA SER A 41 -9.53 -2.13 0.85
C SER A 41 -9.55 -1.45 2.22
N VAL A 42 -8.67 -1.86 3.14
CA VAL A 42 -8.51 -1.18 4.44
C VAL A 42 -8.02 0.25 4.22
N VAL A 43 -6.94 0.42 3.45
CA VAL A 43 -6.35 1.75 3.17
C VAL A 43 -7.35 2.65 2.46
N LYS A 44 -8.04 2.16 1.42
CA LYS A 44 -9.08 2.92 0.71
C LYS A 44 -10.20 3.38 1.64
N THR A 45 -10.66 2.49 2.52
CA THR A 45 -11.71 2.81 3.49
C THR A 45 -11.25 3.89 4.46
N VAL A 46 -10.05 3.75 5.04
CA VAL A 46 -9.48 4.74 5.95
C VAL A 46 -9.32 6.10 5.28
N LEU A 47 -8.76 6.17 4.07
CA LEU A 47 -8.59 7.43 3.33
C LEU A 47 -9.92 8.09 2.97
N LYS A 48 -10.98 7.30 2.75
CA LYS A 48 -12.34 7.81 2.53
C LYS A 48 -12.97 8.38 3.80
N GLU A 49 -12.71 7.75 4.94
CA GLU A 49 -13.30 8.11 6.24
C GLU A 49 -12.51 9.19 6.99
N CYS A 50 -11.24 9.40 6.66
CA CYS A 50 -10.34 10.36 7.29
C CYS A 50 -9.82 11.37 6.23
N PRO A 51 -10.54 12.48 5.97
CA PRO A 51 -10.15 13.47 4.97
C PRO A 51 -8.83 14.20 5.29
N GLU A 52 -8.39 14.18 6.54
CA GLU A 52 -7.09 14.66 6.99
C GLU A 52 -5.93 13.72 6.66
N ALA A 53 -6.22 12.51 6.16
CA ALA A 53 -5.21 11.53 5.76
C ALA A 53 -4.96 11.58 4.24
N GLU A 54 -3.73 11.34 3.84
CA GLU A 54 -3.32 11.19 2.44
C GLU A 54 -2.30 10.05 2.28
N PRO A 55 -2.36 9.32 1.16
CA PRO A 55 -1.34 8.31 0.88
C PRO A 55 -0.02 8.97 0.46
N GLU A 56 1.10 8.47 0.98
CA GLU A 56 2.42 8.78 0.44
C GLU A 56 2.92 7.62 -0.43
N ASP A 57 3.39 7.96 -1.62
CA ASP A 57 3.94 6.97 -2.54
C ASP A 57 5.26 6.42 -1.99
N LEU A 58 5.38 5.08 -2.02
CA LEU A 58 6.56 4.33 -1.59
C LEU A 58 7.32 3.73 -2.78
N TRP A 59 6.80 3.86 -4.01
CA TRP A 59 7.28 3.11 -5.14
C TRP A 59 8.73 3.43 -5.50
N GLU A 60 9.06 4.71 -5.70
CA GLU A 60 10.42 5.13 -6.07
C GLU A 60 11.43 4.89 -4.93
N GLU A 61 11.03 5.21 -3.70
CA GLU A 61 11.90 5.12 -2.52
C GLU A 61 12.22 3.66 -2.13
N LEU A 62 11.21 2.79 -2.10
CA LEU A 62 11.36 1.42 -1.63
C LEU A 62 11.32 0.38 -2.76
N ALA A 63 10.28 0.38 -3.59
CA ALA A 63 10.08 -0.71 -4.55
C ALA A 63 11.18 -0.73 -5.62
N VAL A 64 11.54 0.42 -6.18
CA VAL A 64 12.64 0.53 -7.17
C VAL A 64 13.98 0.19 -6.51
N SER A 65 14.30 0.80 -5.37
CA SER A 65 15.56 0.60 -4.64
C SER A 65 15.81 -0.85 -4.21
N THR A 66 14.73 -1.58 -3.88
CA THR A 66 14.81 -2.96 -3.37
C THR A 66 14.37 -4.04 -4.39
N SER A 67 14.11 -3.65 -5.63
CA SER A 67 13.63 -4.53 -6.72
C SER A 67 14.55 -5.71 -7.04
N LYS A 68 15.86 -5.59 -6.77
CA LYS A 68 16.82 -6.70 -6.89
C LYS A 68 16.59 -7.83 -5.89
N TYR A 69 15.96 -7.55 -4.76
CA TYR A 69 15.74 -8.51 -3.67
C TYR A 69 14.30 -9.00 -3.67
N PHE A 70 13.35 -8.07 -3.78
CA PHE A 70 11.93 -8.34 -3.67
C PHE A 70 11.21 -8.25 -4.99
N THR A 71 10.17 -9.07 -5.12
CA THR A 71 9.23 -8.99 -6.23
C THR A 71 7.95 -8.37 -5.73
N PHE A 72 7.48 -7.36 -6.44
CA PHE A 72 6.29 -6.60 -6.06
C PHE A 72 5.13 -6.93 -7.00
N PHE A 73 3.93 -7.02 -6.44
CA PHE A 73 2.71 -7.12 -7.23
C PHE A 73 2.47 -5.80 -7.96
N ASN A 74 2.46 -5.83 -9.29
CA ASN A 74 2.06 -4.71 -10.12
C ASN A 74 0.69 -5.02 -10.73
N SER A 75 -0.36 -4.29 -10.31
CA SER A 75 -1.72 -4.46 -10.84
C SER A 75 -1.86 -4.08 -12.32
N GLY A 76 -0.81 -3.51 -12.93
CA GLY A 76 -0.78 -3.10 -14.33
C GLY A 76 -0.22 -4.11 -15.32
N GLY A 77 0.21 -5.32 -14.93
CA GLY A 77 0.68 -6.34 -15.89
C GLY A 77 1.96 -6.01 -16.68
N HIS A 78 2.63 -4.88 -16.41
CA HIS A 78 3.86 -4.49 -17.08
C HIS A 78 5.09 -4.79 -16.22
N THR A 79 6.07 -5.45 -16.84
CA THR A 79 7.41 -5.66 -16.32
C THR A 79 8.10 -4.33 -16.02
N LEU A 80 8.89 -4.28 -14.94
CA LEU A 80 9.63 -3.09 -14.46
C LEU A 80 10.49 -2.41 -15.55
N HIS A 81 10.78 -3.11 -16.65
CA HIS A 81 11.66 -2.64 -17.73
C HIS A 81 11.01 -1.62 -18.69
N ASP A 82 9.69 -1.41 -18.65
CA ASP A 82 8.98 -0.50 -19.58
C ASP A 82 8.55 0.84 -18.94
N TRP A 83 8.92 1.08 -17.68
CA TRP A 83 8.51 2.26 -16.90
C TRP A 83 8.87 3.63 -17.52
N PRO A 84 9.97 3.81 -18.28
CA PRO A 84 10.26 5.11 -18.89
C PRO A 84 9.34 5.48 -20.07
N LEU A 85 8.58 4.54 -20.65
CA LEU A 85 7.86 4.73 -21.91
C LEU A 85 6.35 4.98 -21.75
N LEU A 86 5.78 4.80 -20.55
CA LEU A 86 4.33 4.81 -20.31
C LEU A 86 3.84 5.97 -19.43
N GLN A 87 4.43 7.17 -19.55
CA GLN A 87 3.89 8.38 -18.92
C GLN A 87 2.48 8.79 -19.43
N GLN A 88 1.91 8.12 -20.44
CA GLN A 88 0.70 8.59 -21.13
C GLN A 88 -0.58 7.74 -20.98
N ASN A 89 -0.61 6.66 -20.19
CA ASN A 89 -1.88 5.95 -19.93
C ASN A 89 -2.31 6.01 -18.46
N ILE A 90 -2.85 7.17 -18.13
CA ILE A 90 -3.23 7.68 -16.81
C ILE A 90 -4.48 6.96 -16.28
N MET A 91 -4.40 5.67 -15.95
CA MET A 91 -5.40 5.00 -15.07
C MET A 91 -4.84 3.84 -14.23
N SER A 92 -3.63 3.32 -14.53
CA SER A 92 -3.02 2.21 -13.77
C SER A 92 -2.19 2.66 -12.54
N CYS A 93 -1.92 3.97 -12.42
CA CYS A 93 -0.98 4.54 -11.44
C CYS A 93 -1.54 4.78 -10.02
N ASN A 94 -2.84 4.61 -9.76
CA ASN A 94 -3.37 4.92 -8.43
C ASN A 94 -3.18 3.79 -7.40
N HIS A 95 -2.80 2.59 -7.81
CA HIS A 95 -2.71 1.45 -6.89
C HIS A 95 -1.41 1.45 -6.06
N HIS A 96 -0.28 1.85 -6.63
CA HIS A 96 1.00 1.91 -5.90
C HIS A 96 0.98 3.00 -4.82
N ARG A 97 0.26 4.10 -5.04
CA ARG A 97 0.05 5.15 -4.03
C ARG A 97 -0.60 4.60 -2.76
N LEU A 98 -1.47 3.60 -2.87
CA LEU A 98 -2.12 3.00 -1.71
C LEU A 98 -1.21 2.06 -0.92
N GLY A 99 -0.12 1.58 -1.54
CA GLY A 99 0.84 0.69 -0.91
C GLY A 99 1.47 -0.29 -1.90
N ILE A 100 2.53 -0.95 -1.43
CA ILE A 100 3.31 -1.94 -2.17
C ILE A 100 3.09 -3.33 -1.56
N LEU A 101 3.04 -4.36 -2.40
CA LEU A 101 2.87 -5.75 -1.97
C LEU A 101 4.03 -6.59 -2.47
N VAL A 102 4.88 -7.04 -1.55
CA VAL A 102 5.90 -8.06 -1.83
C VAL A 102 5.20 -9.41 -1.96
N VAL A 103 5.47 -10.11 -3.05
CA VAL A 103 4.94 -11.45 -3.32
C VAL A 103 6.04 -12.50 -3.17
N PRO A 104 5.73 -13.68 -2.59
CA PRO A 104 6.69 -14.76 -2.48
C PRO A 104 7.08 -15.29 -3.86
N GLN A 105 8.34 -15.73 -3.99
CA GLN A 105 8.85 -16.42 -5.18
C GLN A 105 9.39 -17.80 -4.80
N PRO A 106 9.32 -18.81 -5.69
CA PRO A 106 10.00 -20.08 -5.47
C PRO A 106 11.48 -19.87 -5.13
N GLY A 107 11.95 -20.52 -4.07
CA GLY A 107 13.34 -20.38 -3.59
C GLY A 107 13.63 -19.11 -2.79
N LYS A 108 12.64 -18.24 -2.53
CA LYS A 108 12.75 -17.11 -1.60
C LYS A 108 11.71 -17.26 -0.48
N THR A 109 12.10 -17.00 0.77
CA THR A 109 11.24 -17.17 1.96
C THR A 109 10.60 -15.86 2.44
N TRP A 110 10.63 -14.80 1.62
CA TRP A 110 10.08 -13.50 1.97
C TRP A 110 8.65 -13.33 1.48
N GLY A 111 7.81 -12.72 2.31
CA GLY A 111 6.44 -12.36 1.97
C GLY A 111 5.40 -13.48 2.14
N PRO A 112 4.12 -13.19 1.86
CA PRO A 112 3.63 -11.91 1.36
C PRO A 112 3.79 -10.79 2.39
N MET A 113 4.09 -9.57 1.93
CA MET A 113 4.19 -8.40 2.81
C MET A 113 3.61 -7.18 2.11
N PHE A 114 2.52 -6.65 2.66
CA PHE A 114 1.96 -5.38 2.23
C PHE A 114 2.49 -4.23 3.09
N LEU A 115 2.74 -3.08 2.47
CA LEU A 115 3.17 -1.87 3.15
C LEU A 115 2.45 -0.65 2.57
N SER A 116 1.88 0.18 3.43
CA SER A 116 1.23 1.45 3.08
C SER A 116 1.72 2.55 4.00
N ARG A 117 2.03 3.73 3.43
CA ARG A 117 2.43 4.93 4.16
C ARG A 117 1.31 5.96 4.05
N ILE A 118 0.76 6.35 5.20
CA ILE A 118 -0.37 7.28 5.28
C ILE A 118 0.06 8.47 6.11
N LYS A 119 0.00 9.66 5.53
CA LYS A 119 0.36 10.91 6.18
C LYS A 119 -0.88 11.66 6.65
N LYS A 120 -0.79 12.26 7.83
CA LYS A 120 -1.72 13.28 8.29
C LYS A 120 -1.32 14.61 7.67
N LYS A 121 -2.26 15.28 7.01
CA LYS A 121 -2.07 16.60 6.43
C LYS A 121 -1.62 17.62 7.49
N GLN A 122 -0.95 18.68 7.04
CA GLN A 122 -0.50 19.78 7.89
C GLN A 122 -1.66 20.60 8.45
#